data_AF-A0A6P3X491-F1
#
_entry.id   AF-A0A6P3X491-F1
#
_cell.length_a   1.000
_cell.length_b   1.000
_cell.length_c   1.000
_cell.angle_alpha   90.00
_cell.angle_beta   90.00
_cell.angle_gamma   90.00
#
_symmetry.space_group_name_H-M   'P 1'
#
loop_
_entity.id
_entity.type
_entity.pdbx_description
1 polymer ?
#
loop_
_entity_poly.entity_id
_entity_poly.type
_entity_poly.pdbx_seq_one_letter_code
_entity_poly.pdbx_strand_id
1 'polypeptide(L)'
;MVSLVRTSSTSGSGAVFFDAPLNMDDEECFQPILTSQEEDNFQPLKTVPVASIPLFLGVSLGITGIVFVSLWPEEQDKCDTYFIYLYLHCIYWLIVMVSDHVLKMRHHKLRINGYLDFYQATYQQIRTPLFITSLWNTCYLLLAVILHHTHKVDYEEYCRASEWLTPLNYIFLLTTVELVIIVPVYINYIKRVMKFNRLRPPADVSREEWLSSFTRDSYAGSSEIGYHPRGSNLEELLEKQADLIRYLRDHNVQLSHRIMLLVSQRRETEP
;
A
#
# COMPACT_ATOMS: atom_id res chain seq x y z
N MET A 1 8.09 82.22 59.56
CA MET A 1 7.16 83.25 59.05
C MET A 1 6.09 82.55 58.22
N VAL A 2 4.87 83.01 58.38
CA VAL A 2 3.61 82.48 57.86
C VAL A 2 3.53 82.65 56.34
N SER A 3 3.06 81.63 55.62
CA SER A 3 2.04 81.84 54.58
C SER A 3 1.28 80.55 54.29
N LEU A 4 0.01 80.57 54.71
CA LEU A 4 -1.08 79.68 54.32
C LEU A 4 -1.74 80.29 53.08
N VAL A 5 -1.86 79.57 51.98
CA VAL A 5 -3.09 79.63 51.15
C VAL A 5 -3.37 78.22 50.62
N ARG A 6 -4.50 77.69 51.08
CA ARG A 6 -5.19 76.51 50.56
C ARG A 6 -6.56 77.00 50.12
N THR A 7 -6.90 76.82 48.86
CA THR A 7 -8.26 76.86 48.32
C THR A 7 -8.48 75.47 47.69
N SER A 8 -9.15 74.50 48.31
CA SER A 8 -10.62 74.34 48.49
C SER A 8 -11.37 74.78 47.22
N SER A 9 -11.95 73.88 46.42
CA SER A 9 -13.13 73.08 46.76
C SER A 9 -13.19 71.77 45.97
N THR A 10 -13.34 70.61 46.62
CA THR A 10 -14.61 69.85 46.86
C THR A 10 -15.10 69.16 45.58
N SER A 11 -15.16 67.83 45.48
CA SER A 11 -16.00 66.95 46.31
C SER A 11 -15.63 65.47 46.12
N GLY A 12 -15.82 64.65 47.16
CA GLY A 12 -15.99 63.19 47.03
C GLY A 12 -14.97 62.37 47.81
N SER A 13 -15.30 62.10 49.07
CA SER A 13 -14.55 61.26 50.02
C SER A 13 -14.72 59.77 49.71
N GLY A 14 -13.66 58.96 49.84
CA GLY A 14 -13.72 57.49 49.85
C GLY A 14 -12.38 56.83 49.55
N ALA A 15 -11.67 56.35 50.57
CA ALA A 15 -10.38 55.69 50.47
C ALA A 15 -10.50 54.24 49.94
N VAL A 16 -9.58 53.79 49.07
CA VAL A 16 -9.23 52.37 48.87
C VAL A 16 -7.75 52.25 48.54
N PHE A 17 -7.05 51.38 49.27
CA PHE A 17 -5.68 50.91 49.02
C PHE A 17 -5.78 49.46 48.49
N PHE A 18 -4.87 49.09 47.58
CA PHE A 18 -4.57 47.77 46.97
C PHE A 18 -5.27 47.33 45.64
N ASP A 19 -4.37 46.98 44.69
CA ASP A 19 -4.37 45.88 43.71
C ASP A 19 -5.26 45.85 42.44
N ALA A 20 -4.57 46.04 41.29
CA ALA A 20 -4.81 45.50 39.93
C ALA A 20 -6.17 45.79 39.22
N PRO A 21 -6.42 45.40 37.95
CA PRO A 21 -5.60 45.16 36.74
C PRO A 21 -6.12 46.02 35.53
N LEU A 22 -5.73 45.66 34.29
CA LEU A 22 -6.32 46.05 32.98
C LEU A 22 -5.62 47.18 32.21
N ASN A 23 -4.83 46.79 31.20
CA ASN A 23 -5.40 46.71 29.85
C ASN A 23 -4.51 45.83 28.97
N MET A 24 -4.90 44.55 28.83
CA MET A 24 -4.46 43.71 27.71
C MET A 24 -5.33 44.08 26.52
N ASP A 25 -4.85 44.97 25.65
CA ASP A 25 -5.46 45.28 24.35
C ASP A 25 -4.41 45.21 23.22
N ASP A 26 -3.35 44.41 23.40
CA ASP A 26 -2.47 43.97 22.31
C ASP A 26 -2.85 42.53 21.89
N GLU A 27 -4.15 42.22 21.94
CA GLU A 27 -4.74 41.02 21.36
C GLU A 27 -5.07 41.26 19.88
N GLU A 28 -4.14 41.89 19.15
CA GLU A 28 -3.96 41.54 17.74
C GLU A 28 -3.34 40.15 17.71
N CYS A 29 -4.23 39.20 17.95
CA CYS A 29 -4.12 37.79 17.66
C CYS A 29 -3.22 37.63 16.44
N PHE A 30 -2.02 37.11 16.68
CA PHE A 30 -1.26 36.41 15.65
C PHE A 30 -2.15 35.29 15.17
N GLN A 31 -3.04 35.61 14.22
CA GLN A 31 -3.74 34.61 13.44
C GLN A 31 -2.62 33.77 12.83
N PRO A 32 -2.50 32.48 13.18
CA PRO A 32 -1.66 31.63 12.39
C PRO A 32 -2.28 31.65 11.00
N ILE A 33 -1.60 32.28 10.05
CA ILE A 33 -1.86 32.15 8.60
C ILE A 33 -1.40 30.74 8.17
N LEU A 34 -1.82 29.74 8.95
CA LEU A 34 -1.80 28.31 8.67
C LEU A 34 -3.24 27.83 8.56
N THR A 35 -4.09 28.65 7.95
CA THR A 35 -4.96 28.12 6.90
C THR A 35 -4.12 27.93 5.64
N SER A 36 -3.07 27.10 5.70
CA SER A 36 -3.04 26.07 4.68
C SER A 36 -4.37 25.35 4.94
N GLN A 37 -5.42 25.50 4.16
CA GLN A 37 -5.43 24.96 2.82
C GLN A 37 -4.43 23.80 2.68
N GLU A 38 -4.36 22.92 3.69
CA GLU A 38 -4.49 21.50 3.46
C GLU A 38 -5.83 21.35 2.74
N GLU A 39 -5.84 21.72 1.45
CA GLU A 39 -6.54 20.86 0.54
C GLU A 39 -5.93 19.49 0.81
N ASP A 40 -6.72 18.73 1.56
CA ASP A 40 -6.72 17.31 1.76
C ASP A 40 -6.75 16.66 0.37
N ASN A 41 -5.69 16.90 -0.40
CA ASN A 41 -5.54 16.55 -1.80
C ASN A 41 -5.13 15.09 -1.80
N PHE A 42 -6.07 14.26 -1.33
CA PHE A 42 -6.05 12.82 -1.45
C PHE A 42 -5.57 12.49 -2.86
N GLN A 43 -4.35 11.96 -2.97
CA GLN A 43 -3.80 11.58 -4.25
C GLN A 43 -4.43 10.23 -4.62
N PRO A 44 -5.39 10.18 -5.56
CA PRO A 44 -6.03 8.92 -5.91
C PRO A 44 -4.97 8.00 -6.49
N LEU A 45 -4.94 6.76 -6.00
CA LEU A 45 -4.02 5.76 -6.51
C LEU A 45 -4.54 5.26 -7.87
N LYS A 46 -4.07 5.90 -8.94
CA LYS A 46 -4.39 5.54 -10.34
C LYS A 46 -3.62 4.30 -10.82
N THR A 47 -3.52 3.26 -9.98
CA THR A 47 -2.87 1.97 -10.33
C THR A 47 -3.85 0.94 -10.91
N VAL A 48 -5.17 1.19 -10.80
CA VAL A 48 -6.22 0.37 -11.41
C VAL A 48 -6.01 0.14 -12.92
N PRO A 49 -5.79 1.17 -13.77
CA PRO A 49 -5.59 0.92 -15.20
C PRO A 49 -4.33 0.09 -15.47
N VAL A 50 -3.25 0.33 -14.72
CA VAL A 50 -1.99 -0.41 -14.85
C VAL A 50 -2.17 -1.89 -14.52
N ALA A 51 -2.89 -2.22 -13.45
CA ALA A 51 -3.19 -3.60 -13.08
C ALA A 51 -4.24 -4.26 -14.00
N SER A 52 -5.08 -3.45 -14.67
CA SER A 52 -6.10 -3.96 -15.59
C SER A 52 -5.51 -4.44 -16.91
N ILE A 53 -4.44 -3.82 -17.40
CA ILE A 53 -3.76 -4.20 -18.65
C ILE A 53 -3.34 -5.69 -18.67
N PRO A 54 -2.54 -6.20 -17.70
CA PRO A 54 -2.15 -7.60 -17.69
C PRO A 54 -3.33 -8.54 -17.47
N LEU A 55 -4.39 -8.11 -16.77
CA LEU A 55 -5.61 -8.90 -16.62
C LEU A 55 -6.32 -9.07 -17.98
N PHE A 56 -6.54 -7.99 -18.73
CA PHE A 56 -7.16 -8.05 -20.06
C PHE A 56 -6.33 -8.88 -21.03
N LEU A 57 -5.00 -8.70 -21.02
CA LEU A 57 -4.11 -9.46 -21.87
C LEU A 57 -4.12 -10.96 -21.54
N GLY A 58 -4.16 -11.33 -20.25
CA GLY A 58 -4.28 -12.72 -19.84
C GLY A 58 -5.59 -13.36 -20.34
N VAL A 59 -6.72 -12.65 -20.20
CA VAL A 59 -8.01 -13.10 -20.73
C VAL A 59 -7.96 -13.25 -22.26
N SER A 60 -7.35 -12.29 -22.97
CA SER A 60 -7.20 -12.37 -24.42
C SER A 60 -6.35 -13.57 -24.85
N LEU A 61 -5.28 -13.89 -24.12
CA LEU A 61 -4.42 -15.05 -24.36
C LEU A 61 -5.19 -16.36 -24.16
N GLY A 62 -6.08 -16.41 -23.17
CA GLY A 62 -6.99 -17.53 -22.97
C GLY A 62 -7.96 -17.71 -24.14
N ILE A 63 -8.56 -16.62 -24.63
CA ILE A 63 -9.45 -16.63 -25.80
C ILE A 63 -8.68 -17.11 -27.04
N THR A 64 -7.47 -16.60 -27.29
CA THR A 64 -6.61 -17.07 -28.39
C THR A 64 -6.32 -18.57 -28.29
N GLY A 65 -6.10 -19.09 -27.08
CA GLY A 65 -5.94 -20.53 -26.84
C GLY A 65 -7.18 -21.33 -27.24
N ILE A 66 -8.38 -20.89 -26.84
CA ILE A 66 -9.65 -21.53 -27.23
C ILE A 66 -9.82 -21.49 -28.75
N VAL A 67 -9.53 -20.35 -29.38
CA VAL A 67 -9.61 -20.17 -30.83
C VAL A 67 -8.66 -21.13 -31.55
N PHE A 68 -7.42 -21.27 -31.08
CA PHE A 68 -6.45 -22.20 -31.65
C PHE A 68 -6.87 -23.66 -31.53
N VAL A 69 -7.42 -24.06 -30.38
CA VAL A 69 -7.96 -25.42 -30.19
C VAL A 69 -9.21 -25.67 -31.06
N SER A 70 -10.06 -24.66 -31.24
CA SER A 70 -11.39 -24.83 -31.86
C SER A 70 -11.41 -24.64 -33.39
N LEU A 71 -10.54 -23.78 -33.94
CA LEU A 71 -10.55 -23.41 -35.36
C LEU A 71 -9.45 -24.07 -36.19
N TRP A 72 -8.37 -24.56 -35.58
CA TRP A 72 -7.27 -25.24 -36.29
C TRP A 72 -7.18 -26.74 -35.96
N PRO A 73 -8.15 -27.55 -36.41
CA PRO A 73 -8.04 -29.01 -36.35
C PRO A 73 -7.10 -29.59 -37.42
N GLU A 74 -6.74 -28.84 -38.48
CA GLU A 74 -5.89 -29.34 -39.57
C GLU A 74 -4.47 -29.66 -39.10
N GLU A 75 -4.04 -30.89 -39.33
CA GLU A 75 -2.83 -31.49 -38.74
C GLU A 75 -1.51 -30.89 -39.22
N GLN A 76 -1.50 -30.11 -40.31
CA GLN A 76 -0.26 -29.59 -40.90
C GLN A 76 0.36 -28.43 -40.10
N ASP A 77 -0.44 -27.58 -39.44
CA ASP A 77 0.05 -26.33 -38.81
C ASP A 77 0.09 -26.37 -37.26
N LYS A 78 -0.15 -27.54 -36.65
CA LYS A 78 -0.23 -27.69 -35.18
C LYS A 78 1.11 -27.39 -34.48
N CYS A 79 2.24 -27.75 -35.10
CA CYS A 79 3.59 -27.48 -34.56
C CYS A 79 3.90 -25.97 -34.53
N ASP A 80 3.60 -25.25 -35.61
CA ASP A 80 3.87 -23.82 -35.68
C ASP A 80 2.98 -23.03 -34.72
N THR A 81 1.72 -23.44 -34.58
CA THR A 81 0.77 -22.85 -33.63
C THR A 81 1.25 -22.99 -32.18
N TYR A 82 1.88 -24.12 -31.83
CA TYR A 82 2.50 -24.33 -30.52
C TYR A 82 3.59 -23.29 -30.22
N PHE A 83 4.53 -23.06 -31.17
CA PHE A 83 5.61 -22.10 -30.99
C PHE A 83 5.09 -20.66 -30.94
N ILE A 84 4.12 -20.32 -31.80
CA ILE A 84 3.46 -19.01 -31.80
C ILE A 84 2.82 -18.75 -30.44
N TYR A 85 2.11 -19.73 -29.88
CA TYR A 85 1.46 -19.59 -28.59
C TYR A 85 2.48 -19.41 -27.44
N LEU A 86 3.60 -20.11 -27.47
CA LEU A 86 4.70 -19.88 -26.52
C LEU A 86 5.28 -18.47 -26.64
N TYR A 87 5.49 -17.96 -27.85
CA TYR A 87 5.98 -16.58 -28.04
C TYR A 87 5.01 -15.54 -27.50
N LEU A 88 3.70 -15.70 -27.77
CA LEU A 88 2.66 -14.84 -27.20
C LEU A 88 2.71 -14.86 -25.66
N HIS A 89 3.00 -16.03 -25.09
CA HIS A 89 3.09 -16.16 -23.65
C HIS A 89 4.35 -15.51 -23.06
N CYS A 90 5.49 -15.59 -23.74
CA CYS A 90 6.69 -14.85 -23.37
C CYS A 90 6.45 -13.34 -23.41
N ILE A 91 5.76 -12.83 -24.44
CA ILE A 91 5.38 -11.41 -24.55
C ILE A 91 4.45 -11.02 -23.38
N TYR A 92 3.47 -11.85 -23.07
CA TYR A 92 2.58 -11.66 -21.92
C TYR A 92 3.37 -11.54 -20.60
N TRP A 93 4.32 -12.45 -20.37
CA TRP A 93 5.17 -12.40 -19.18
C TRP A 93 5.98 -11.10 -19.09
N LEU A 94 6.56 -10.62 -20.20
CA LEU A 94 7.24 -9.33 -20.24
C LEU A 94 6.32 -8.18 -19.83
N ILE A 95 5.07 -8.18 -20.30
CA ILE A 95 4.09 -7.15 -19.96
C ILE A 95 3.70 -7.23 -18.47
N VAL A 96 3.58 -8.43 -17.90
CA VAL A 96 3.34 -8.62 -16.46
C VAL A 96 4.52 -8.08 -15.65
N MET A 97 5.75 -8.35 -16.08
CA MET A 97 6.96 -7.84 -15.44
C MET A 97 7.04 -6.31 -15.47
N VAL A 98 6.77 -5.68 -16.63
CA VAL A 98 6.73 -4.21 -16.74
C VAL A 98 5.63 -3.63 -15.85
N SER A 99 4.44 -4.24 -15.85
CA SER A 99 3.32 -3.84 -14.99
C SER A 99 3.69 -3.91 -13.51
N ASP A 100 4.33 -5.00 -13.06
CA ASP A 100 4.80 -5.15 -11.68
C ASP A 100 5.82 -4.06 -11.30
N HIS A 101 6.78 -3.76 -12.18
CA HIS A 101 7.76 -2.71 -11.95
C HIS A 101 7.09 -1.33 -11.80
N VAL A 102 6.16 -0.99 -12.69
CA VAL A 102 5.40 0.26 -12.62
C VAL A 102 4.56 0.32 -11.34
N LEU A 103 3.93 -0.78 -10.93
CA LEU A 103 3.17 -0.86 -9.70
C LEU A 103 4.06 -0.63 -8.48
N LYS A 104 5.24 -1.27 -8.41
CA LYS A 104 6.22 -1.06 -7.34
C LYS A 104 6.67 0.40 -7.24
N MET A 105 6.96 1.05 -8.36
CA MET A 105 7.33 2.47 -8.39
C MET A 105 6.20 3.37 -7.87
N ARG A 106 4.96 3.10 -8.27
CA ARG A 106 3.78 3.86 -7.81
C ARG A 106 3.51 3.66 -6.32
N HIS A 107 3.66 2.44 -5.83
CA HIS A 107 3.50 2.11 -4.40
C HIS A 107 4.65 2.65 -3.55
N HIS A 108 5.87 2.71 -4.07
CA HIS A 108 6.99 3.37 -3.40
C HIS A 108 6.74 4.87 -3.21
N LYS A 109 6.22 5.54 -4.26
CA LYS A 109 5.78 6.94 -4.13
C LYS A 109 4.67 7.10 -3.09
N LEU A 110 3.72 6.16 -3.04
CA LEU A 110 2.63 6.17 -2.06
C LEU A 110 3.15 5.99 -0.62
N ARG A 111 4.19 5.16 -0.44
CA ARG A 111 4.88 4.98 0.85
C ARG A 111 5.50 6.28 1.34
N ILE A 112 6.18 7.02 0.46
CA ILE A 112 6.79 8.33 0.80
C ILE A 112 5.71 9.37 1.18
N ASN A 113 4.52 9.27 0.59
CA ASN A 113 3.39 10.15 0.92
C ASN A 113 2.69 9.78 2.26
N GLY A 114 3.22 8.85 3.06
CA GLY A 114 2.70 8.55 4.39
C GLY A 114 1.56 7.53 4.44
N TYR A 115 1.39 6.67 3.43
CA TYR A 115 0.39 5.57 3.42
C TYR A 115 1.06 4.20 3.63
N LEU A 116 1.72 4.02 4.77
CA LEU A 116 2.53 2.85 5.08
C LEU A 116 1.67 1.61 5.36
N ASP A 117 0.54 1.75 6.08
CA ASP A 117 -0.31 0.62 6.45
C ASP A 117 -0.99 0.00 5.22
N PHE A 118 -1.42 0.84 4.29
CA PHE A 118 -1.97 0.39 3.01
C PHE A 118 -0.91 -0.28 2.13
N TYR A 119 0.32 0.25 2.11
CA TYR A 119 1.44 -0.36 1.43
C TYR A 119 1.73 -1.76 1.99
N GLN A 120 1.82 -1.92 3.31
CA GLN A 120 2.11 -3.21 3.95
C GLN A 120 1.02 -4.25 3.70
N ALA A 121 -0.25 -3.84 3.75
CA ALA A 121 -1.40 -4.71 3.47
C ALA A 121 -1.49 -5.16 2.00
N THR A 122 -0.90 -4.40 1.08
CA THR A 122 -0.99 -4.63 -0.38
C THR A 122 0.32 -5.19 -0.97
N TYR A 123 1.44 -5.08 -0.24
CA TYR A 123 2.78 -5.48 -0.67
C TYR A 123 2.85 -6.93 -1.14
N GLN A 124 2.26 -7.86 -0.37
CA GLN A 124 2.23 -9.27 -0.77
C GLN A 124 1.44 -9.45 -2.07
N GLN A 125 0.28 -8.80 -2.21
CA GLN A 125 -0.61 -8.94 -3.36
C GLN A 125 -0.03 -8.38 -4.67
N ILE A 126 0.85 -7.38 -4.59
CA ILE A 126 1.54 -6.81 -5.77
C ILE A 126 2.60 -7.78 -6.28
N ARG A 127 3.29 -8.49 -5.37
CA ARG A 127 4.43 -9.34 -5.71
C ARG A 127 4.01 -10.72 -6.20
N THR A 128 2.84 -11.20 -5.78
CA THR A 128 2.33 -12.56 -6.12
C THR A 128 2.21 -12.81 -7.63
N PRO A 129 1.64 -11.93 -8.47
CA PRO A 129 1.44 -12.20 -9.90
C PRO A 129 2.72 -12.47 -10.68
N LEU A 130 3.79 -11.69 -10.42
CA LEU A 130 5.08 -11.91 -11.08
C LEU A 130 5.71 -13.25 -10.68
N PHE A 131 5.60 -13.63 -9.41
CA PHE A 131 6.10 -14.93 -8.95
C PHE A 131 5.33 -16.09 -9.55
N ILE A 132 3.99 -16.01 -9.61
CA ILE A 132 3.16 -17.06 -10.20
C ILE A 132 3.51 -17.22 -11.68
N THR A 133 3.50 -16.14 -12.47
CA THR A 133 3.82 -16.19 -13.90
C THR A 133 5.24 -16.68 -14.17
N SER A 134 6.21 -16.30 -13.34
CA SER A 134 7.60 -16.77 -13.49
C SER A 134 7.75 -18.26 -13.13
N LEU A 135 7.03 -18.74 -12.12
CA LEU A 135 6.94 -20.17 -11.82
C LEU A 135 6.30 -20.92 -13.00
N TRP A 136 5.27 -20.36 -13.62
CA TRP A 136 4.62 -20.95 -14.78
C TRP A 136 5.56 -21.10 -15.98
N ASN A 137 6.44 -20.12 -16.22
CA ASN A 137 7.49 -20.23 -17.24
C ASN A 137 8.39 -21.46 -17.01
N THR A 138 8.75 -21.76 -15.76
CA THR A 138 9.51 -22.98 -15.46
C THR A 138 8.73 -24.25 -15.76
N CYS A 139 7.42 -24.25 -15.51
CA CYS A 139 6.53 -25.37 -15.87
C CYS A 139 6.45 -25.57 -17.39
N TYR A 140 6.34 -24.49 -18.19
CA TYR A 140 6.37 -24.62 -19.66
C TYR A 140 7.70 -25.14 -20.16
N LEU A 141 8.82 -24.63 -19.63
CA LEU A 141 10.14 -25.11 -20.01
C LEU A 141 10.32 -26.59 -19.66
N LEU A 142 9.86 -27.01 -18.48
CA LEU A 142 9.88 -28.42 -18.08
C LEU A 142 9.04 -29.28 -19.03
N LEU A 143 7.82 -28.84 -19.35
CA LEU A 143 6.95 -29.52 -20.31
C LEU A 143 7.60 -29.62 -21.69
N ALA A 144 8.20 -28.54 -22.19
CA ALA A 144 8.92 -28.51 -23.46
C ALA A 144 10.11 -29.48 -23.47
N VAL A 145 10.90 -29.53 -22.38
CA VAL A 145 12.01 -30.48 -22.24
C VAL A 145 11.54 -31.92 -22.19
N ILE A 146 10.45 -32.22 -21.48
CA ILE A 146 9.86 -33.56 -21.42
C ILE A 146 9.41 -34.00 -22.82
N LEU A 147 8.63 -33.16 -23.50
CA LEU A 147 8.15 -33.44 -24.87
C LEU A 147 9.31 -33.67 -25.84
N HIS A 148 10.35 -32.83 -25.77
CA HIS A 148 11.53 -32.99 -26.60
C HIS A 148 12.33 -34.26 -26.26
N HIS A 149 12.42 -34.65 -24.99
CA HIS A 149 13.15 -35.84 -24.57
C HIS A 149 12.43 -37.14 -24.94
N THR A 150 11.11 -37.20 -24.80
CA THR A 150 10.32 -38.41 -25.07
C THR A 150 10.14 -38.70 -26.56
N HIS A 151 10.18 -37.67 -27.42
CA HIS A 151 9.83 -37.77 -28.85
C HIS A 151 10.95 -37.35 -29.81
N LYS A 152 12.22 -37.53 -29.41
CA LYS A 152 13.43 -37.09 -30.14
C LYS A 152 13.54 -37.48 -31.62
N VAL A 153 12.85 -38.52 -32.09
CA VAL A 153 13.01 -39.06 -33.46
C VAL A 153 11.87 -38.63 -34.39
N ASP A 154 10.65 -38.48 -33.89
CA ASP A 154 9.44 -38.27 -34.72
C ASP A 154 8.52 -37.17 -34.14
N TYR A 155 9.08 -36.00 -33.79
CA TYR A 155 8.28 -34.90 -33.21
C TYR A 155 7.19 -34.40 -34.18
N GLU A 156 7.50 -34.28 -35.47
CA GLU A 156 6.53 -33.94 -36.51
C GLU A 156 5.46 -35.02 -36.70
N GLU A 157 5.85 -36.31 -36.66
CA GLU A 157 4.92 -37.42 -36.85
C GLU A 157 3.99 -37.57 -35.64
N TYR A 158 4.50 -37.42 -34.41
CA TYR A 158 3.72 -37.44 -33.18
C TYR A 158 2.74 -36.25 -33.11
N CYS A 159 3.16 -35.07 -33.60
CA CYS A 159 2.29 -33.90 -33.65
C CYS A 159 1.16 -34.03 -34.68
N ARG A 160 1.33 -34.85 -35.73
CA ARG A 160 0.30 -35.18 -36.71
C ARG A 160 -0.57 -36.36 -36.29
N ALA A 161 0.01 -37.44 -35.77
CA ALA A 161 -0.67 -38.72 -35.57
C ALA A 161 -1.60 -38.82 -34.35
N SER A 162 -1.60 -37.84 -33.43
CA SER A 162 -2.37 -37.95 -32.18
C SER A 162 -3.53 -36.94 -32.10
N GLU A 163 -4.74 -37.44 -32.29
CA GLU A 163 -6.00 -36.66 -32.24
C GLU A 163 -6.37 -36.15 -30.84
N TRP A 164 -5.89 -36.79 -29.75
CA TRP A 164 -6.33 -36.48 -28.38
C TRP A 164 -5.24 -35.84 -27.49
N LEU A 165 -3.96 -36.09 -27.77
CA LEU A 165 -2.81 -35.71 -26.91
C LEU A 165 -1.84 -34.76 -27.63
N THR A 166 -2.35 -33.73 -28.29
CA THR A 166 -1.51 -32.74 -28.99
C THR A 166 -0.74 -31.87 -27.98
N PRO A 167 0.56 -31.54 -28.23
CA PRO A 167 1.35 -30.60 -27.40
C PRO A 167 0.64 -29.27 -27.08
N LEU A 168 -0.18 -28.80 -28.02
CA LEU A 168 -1.01 -27.60 -27.88
C LEU A 168 -2.04 -27.74 -26.76
N ASN A 169 -2.67 -28.90 -26.59
CA ASN A 169 -3.68 -29.14 -25.56
C ASN A 169 -3.08 -29.12 -24.14
N TYR A 170 -1.85 -29.64 -23.99
CA TYR A 170 -1.11 -29.55 -22.71
C TYR A 170 -0.80 -28.12 -22.32
N ILE A 171 -0.30 -27.32 -23.28
CA ILE A 171 -0.01 -25.91 -23.05
C ILE A 171 -1.29 -25.13 -22.75
N PHE A 172 -2.36 -25.38 -23.51
CA PHE A 172 -3.66 -24.74 -23.28
C PHE A 172 -4.22 -25.06 -21.89
N LEU A 173 -4.15 -26.32 -21.46
CA LEU A 173 -4.53 -26.72 -20.11
C LEU A 173 -3.69 -26.00 -19.05
N LEU A 174 -2.37 -25.94 -19.24
CA LEU A 174 -1.46 -25.27 -18.33
C LEU A 174 -1.78 -23.77 -18.24
N THR A 175 -2.01 -23.10 -19.38
CA THR A 175 -2.40 -21.67 -19.39
C THR A 175 -3.76 -21.44 -18.75
N THR A 176 -4.71 -22.34 -18.96
CA THR A 176 -6.04 -22.24 -18.35
C THR A 176 -5.95 -22.31 -16.83
N VAL A 177 -5.11 -23.21 -16.30
CA VAL A 177 -4.88 -23.31 -14.85
C VAL A 177 -4.21 -22.04 -14.31
N GLU A 178 -3.22 -21.47 -15.02
CA GLU A 178 -2.63 -20.19 -14.61
C GLU A 178 -3.65 -19.07 -14.58
N LEU A 179 -4.48 -18.93 -15.61
CA LEU A 179 -5.50 -17.89 -15.66
C LEU A 179 -6.50 -18.02 -14.51
N VAL A 180 -6.92 -19.24 -14.18
CA VAL A 180 -7.81 -19.50 -13.04
C VAL A 180 -7.20 -19.07 -11.71
N ILE A 181 -5.87 -19.17 -11.56
CA ILE A 181 -5.16 -18.75 -10.33
C ILE A 181 -4.91 -17.23 -10.33
N ILE A 182 -4.47 -16.66 -11.46
CA ILE A 182 -4.04 -15.26 -11.58
C ILE A 182 -5.22 -14.28 -11.56
N VAL A 183 -6.33 -14.62 -12.24
CA VAL A 183 -7.49 -13.73 -12.37
C VAL A 183 -8.07 -13.34 -11.00
N PRO A 184 -8.33 -14.27 -10.06
CA PRO A 184 -8.79 -13.92 -8.72
C PRO A 184 -7.82 -13.02 -7.95
N VAL A 185 -6.50 -13.22 -8.10
CA VAL A 185 -5.47 -12.41 -7.44
C VAL A 185 -5.56 -10.95 -7.91
N TYR A 186 -5.63 -10.73 -9.24
CA TYR A 186 -5.82 -9.39 -9.81
C TYR A 186 -7.15 -8.75 -9.39
N ILE A 187 -8.26 -9.50 -9.41
CA ILE A 187 -9.57 -8.99 -8.98
C ILE A 187 -9.53 -8.55 -7.52
N ASN A 188 -8.93 -9.36 -6.63
CA ASN A 188 -8.81 -9.03 -5.21
C ASN A 188 -7.96 -7.77 -4.98
N TYR A 189 -6.86 -7.63 -5.72
CA TYR A 189 -6.04 -6.42 -5.71
C TYR A 189 -6.85 -5.19 -6.17
N ILE A 190 -7.54 -5.28 -7.31
CA ILE A 190 -8.35 -4.18 -7.86
C ILE A 190 -9.44 -3.77 -6.87
N LYS A 191 -10.15 -4.73 -6.26
CA LYS A 191 -11.17 -4.43 -5.23
C LYS A 191 -10.60 -3.67 -4.04
N ARG A 192 -9.39 -4.02 -3.58
CA ARG A 192 -8.72 -3.32 -2.48
C ARG A 192 -8.32 -1.90 -2.87
N VAL A 193 -7.76 -1.70 -4.07
CA VAL A 193 -7.41 -0.37 -4.57
C VAL A 193 -8.67 0.49 -4.79
N MET A 194 -9.76 -0.08 -5.31
CA MET A 194 -11.04 0.62 -5.44
C MET A 194 -11.62 1.01 -4.09
N LYS A 195 -11.57 0.12 -3.10
CA LYS A 195 -11.99 0.42 -1.72
C LYS A 195 -11.17 1.57 -1.14
N PHE A 196 -9.86 1.56 -1.32
CA PHE A 196 -8.97 2.64 -0.91
C PHE A 196 -9.31 3.98 -1.59
N ASN A 197 -9.45 3.98 -2.92
CA ASN A 197 -9.82 5.17 -3.69
C ASN A 197 -11.21 5.72 -3.33
N ARG A 198 -12.16 4.86 -2.93
CA ARG A 198 -13.49 5.27 -2.49
C ARG A 198 -13.49 5.85 -1.07
N LEU A 199 -12.71 5.25 -0.17
CA LEU A 199 -12.66 5.65 1.23
C LEU A 199 -11.86 6.94 1.46
N ARG A 200 -11.01 7.34 0.50
CA ARG A 200 -10.15 8.53 0.60
C ARG A 200 -9.51 8.69 1.99
N PRO A 201 -8.82 7.66 2.52
CA PRO A 201 -8.28 7.75 3.86
C PRO A 201 -7.25 8.89 3.93
N PRO A 202 -7.21 9.62 5.05
CA PRO A 202 -6.14 10.58 5.30
C PRO A 202 -4.79 9.85 5.39
N ALA A 203 -3.69 10.57 5.20
CA ALA A 203 -2.35 10.02 5.38
C ALA A 203 -2.21 9.43 6.80
N ASP A 204 -1.43 8.36 6.98
CA ASP A 204 -1.35 7.65 8.27
C ASP A 204 -0.82 8.59 9.38
N VAL A 205 0.04 9.56 9.04
CA VAL A 205 0.56 10.59 9.97
C VAL A 205 -0.56 11.52 10.47
N SER A 206 -1.43 12.01 9.58
CA SER A 206 -2.56 12.85 10.00
C SER A 206 -3.67 12.05 10.66
N ARG A 207 -3.78 10.74 10.39
CA ARG A 207 -4.71 9.84 11.09
C ARG A 207 -4.30 9.62 12.54
N GLU A 208 -3.02 9.42 12.82
CA GLU A 208 -2.51 9.32 14.19
C GLU A 208 -2.65 10.63 14.94
N GLU A 209 -2.37 11.77 14.29
CA GLU A 209 -2.60 13.09 14.87
C GLU A 209 -4.09 13.34 15.16
N TRP A 210 -5.00 12.99 14.24
CA TRP A 210 -6.45 13.09 14.43
C TRP A 210 -6.98 12.15 15.52
N LEU A 211 -6.51 10.91 15.59
CA LEU A 211 -6.87 10.00 16.69
C LEU A 211 -6.30 10.50 18.03
N SER A 212 -5.11 11.10 18.00
CA SER A 212 -4.50 11.72 19.18
C SER A 212 -5.19 13.01 19.59
N SER A 213 -5.81 13.77 18.68
CA SER A 213 -6.55 14.99 19.05
C SER A 213 -7.78 14.66 19.89
N PHE A 214 -8.49 13.55 19.61
CA PHE A 214 -9.59 13.10 20.46
C PHE A 214 -9.16 12.67 21.87
N THR A 215 -7.90 12.25 22.04
CA THR A 215 -7.35 11.95 23.37
C THR A 215 -6.65 13.16 24.00
N ARG A 216 -6.25 14.15 23.19
CA ARG A 216 -5.54 15.38 23.58
C ARG A 216 -6.48 16.51 24.00
N ASP A 217 -7.79 16.38 23.83
CA ASP A 217 -8.76 17.30 24.45
C ASP A 217 -8.68 17.30 26.00
N SER A 218 -7.97 16.33 26.60
CA SER A 218 -7.65 16.32 28.04
C SER A 218 -6.32 16.99 28.42
N TYR A 219 -5.47 17.37 27.45
CA TYR A 219 -4.16 17.99 27.66
C TYR A 219 -3.88 19.04 26.57
N ALA A 220 -4.72 20.07 26.50
CA ALA A 220 -4.47 21.24 25.66
C ALA A 220 -3.28 22.04 26.23
N GLY A 221 -2.12 22.01 25.57
CA GLY A 221 -0.99 22.84 25.98
C GLY A 221 0.35 22.69 25.25
N SER A 222 0.56 21.68 24.40
CA SER A 222 1.84 21.54 23.69
C SER A 222 1.65 21.66 22.17
N SER A 223 1.87 22.86 21.63
CA SER A 223 2.13 23.07 20.21
C SER A 223 3.63 22.84 19.97
N GLU A 224 4.01 21.66 19.50
CA GLU A 224 5.39 21.41 19.11
C GLU A 224 5.67 22.01 17.72
N ILE A 225 6.55 23.01 17.67
CA ILE A 225 7.07 23.60 16.45
C ILE A 225 8.25 22.73 15.99
N GLY A 226 8.03 21.92 14.95
CA GLY A 226 9.06 21.07 14.35
C GLY A 226 9.94 21.83 13.36
N TYR A 227 11.26 21.75 13.56
CA TYR A 227 12.25 22.23 12.59
C TYR A 227 12.29 21.26 11.39
N HIS A 228 12.22 21.77 10.15
CA HIS A 228 12.36 20.97 8.91
C HIS A 228 13.78 21.12 8.33
N PRO A 229 14.73 20.18 8.56
CA PRO A 229 15.97 20.13 7.79
C PRO A 229 15.64 19.50 6.44
N ARG A 230 15.80 20.27 5.37
CA ARG A 230 15.58 19.83 3.99
C ARG A 230 16.71 18.89 3.56
N GLY A 231 16.51 17.58 3.60
CA GLY A 231 17.46 16.62 3.05
C GLY A 231 17.13 15.17 3.40
N SER A 232 17.34 14.26 2.43
CA SER A 232 17.09 12.81 2.42
C SER A 232 17.47 12.02 3.69
N ASN A 233 18.33 12.57 4.55
CA ASN A 233 18.70 11.95 5.83
C ASN A 233 17.57 12.01 6.88
N LEU A 234 16.67 13.01 6.82
CA LEU A 234 15.53 13.07 7.75
C LEU A 234 14.58 11.89 7.53
N GLU A 235 14.37 11.50 6.27
CA GLU A 235 13.48 10.39 5.91
C GLU A 235 14.05 9.06 6.41
N GLU A 236 15.36 8.82 6.27
CA GLU A 236 16.00 7.61 6.81
C GLU A 236 16.01 7.60 8.35
N LEU A 237 16.18 8.76 8.98
CA LEU A 237 16.11 8.88 10.45
C LEU A 237 14.69 8.68 10.97
N LEU A 238 13.68 9.20 10.28
CA LEU A 238 12.27 8.99 10.59
C LEU A 238 11.88 7.52 10.37
N GLU A 239 12.39 6.88 9.32
CA GLU A 239 12.22 5.44 9.06
C GLU A 239 12.81 4.61 10.21
N LYS A 240 14.04 4.92 10.66
CA LYS A 240 14.66 4.23 11.80
C LYS A 240 13.95 4.47 13.12
N GLN A 241 13.41 5.68 13.34
CA GLN A 241 12.64 5.98 14.54
C GLN A 241 11.28 5.29 14.54
N ALA A 242 10.59 5.24 13.41
CA ALA A 242 9.32 4.54 13.27
C ALA A 242 9.47 3.03 13.53
N ASP A 243 10.52 2.42 12.98
CA ASP A 243 10.85 1.01 13.23
C ASP A 243 11.18 0.75 14.71
N LEU A 244 11.91 1.67 15.36
CA LEU A 244 12.24 1.55 16.78
C LEU A 244 11.01 1.67 17.68
N ILE A 245 10.10 2.61 17.39
CA ILE A 245 8.84 2.77 18.13
C ILE A 245 7.98 1.52 17.99
N ARG A 246 7.88 0.95 16.78
CA ARG A 246 7.17 -0.32 16.55
C ARG A 246 7.80 -1.47 17.33
N TYR A 247 9.12 -1.60 17.27
CA TYR A 247 9.86 -2.61 18.03
C TYR A 247 9.59 -2.49 19.54
N LEU A 248 9.66 -1.27 20.08
CA LEU A 248 9.39 -1.01 21.50
C LEU A 248 7.94 -1.28 21.89
N ARG A 249 6.97 -0.98 21.02
CA ARG A 249 5.55 -1.29 21.24
C ARG A 249 5.32 -2.79 21.28
N ASP A 250 5.84 -3.54 20.32
CA ASP A 250 5.73 -5.00 20.29
C ASP A 250 6.39 -5.64 21.51
N HIS A 251 7.54 -5.11 21.93
CA HIS A 251 8.23 -5.58 23.12
C HIS A 251 7.44 -5.27 24.41
N ASN A 252 6.81 -4.11 24.51
CA ASN A 252 5.92 -3.78 25.64
C ASN A 252 4.67 -4.68 25.69
N VAL A 253 4.09 -5.03 24.54
CA VAL A 253 2.96 -5.96 24.48
C VAL A 253 3.38 -7.35 24.95
N GLN A 254 4.55 -7.84 24.49
CA GLN A 254 5.09 -9.12 24.97
C GLN A 254 5.40 -9.10 26.47
N LEU A 255 5.99 -8.00 26.96
CA LEU A 255 6.30 -7.86 28.38
C LEU A 255 5.02 -7.80 29.22
N SER A 256 4.00 -7.07 28.77
CA SER A 256 2.68 -7.01 29.41
C SER A 256 2.02 -8.39 29.46
N HIS A 257 2.12 -9.17 28.39
CA HIS A 257 1.62 -10.54 28.36
C HIS A 257 2.35 -11.45 29.37
N ARG A 258 3.69 -11.33 29.46
CA ARG A 258 4.47 -12.08 30.46
C ARG A 258 4.13 -11.69 31.89
N ILE A 259 3.96 -10.40 32.16
CA ILE A 259 3.53 -9.90 33.47
C ILE A 259 2.14 -10.48 33.81
N MET A 260 1.21 -10.48 32.85
CA MET A 260 -0.12 -11.06 33.05
C MET A 260 -0.06 -12.54 33.42
N LEU A 261 0.78 -13.33 32.73
CA LEU A 261 1.00 -14.75 33.03
C LEU A 261 1.63 -14.99 34.42
N LEU A 262 2.58 -14.15 34.82
CA LEU A 262 3.20 -14.25 36.14
C LEU A 262 2.23 -13.83 37.26
N VAL A 263 1.38 -12.83 37.00
CA VAL A 263 0.32 -12.39 37.93
C VAL A 263 -0.76 -13.47 38.08
N SER A 264 -1.14 -14.16 37.00
CA SER A 264 -2.10 -15.27 37.08
C SER A 264 -1.52 -16.46 37.86
N GLN A 265 -0.26 -16.83 37.61
CA GLN A 265 0.41 -17.88 38.39
C GLN A 265 0.57 -17.55 39.87
N ARG A 266 0.86 -16.28 40.21
CA ARG A 266 0.91 -15.83 41.61
C ARG A 266 -0.46 -15.96 42.29
N ARG A 267 -1.55 -15.59 41.60
CA ARG A 267 -2.92 -15.72 42.14
C ARG A 267 -3.36 -17.17 42.34
N GLU A 268 -2.82 -18.12 41.58
CA GLU A 268 -3.07 -19.55 41.76
C GLU A 268 -2.24 -20.19 42.89
N THR A 269 -1.21 -19.48 43.39
CA THR A 269 -0.30 -19.95 44.45
C THR A 269 -0.49 -19.26 45.80
N GLU A 270 -1.38 -18.26 45.88
CA GLU A 270 -1.90 -17.72 47.14
C GLU A 270 -3.13 -18.54 47.60
N PRO A 271 -3.09 -19.18 48.79
CA PRO A 271 -4.19 -19.98 49.33
C PRO A 271 -5.36 -19.15 49.86
#